data_AF-A0A257SHH6-F1
#
_entry.id   AF-A0A257SHH6-F1
#
_cell.length_a   1.000
_cell.length_b   1.000
_cell.length_c   1.000
_cell.angle_alpha   90.00
_cell.angle_beta   90.00
_cell.angle_gamma   90.00
#
_symmetry.space_group_name_H-M   'P 1'
#
loop_
_entity.id
_entity.type
_entity.pdbx_description
1 polymer ?
#
loop_
_entity_poly.entity_id
_entity_poly.type
_entity_poly.pdbx_seq_one_letter_code
_entity_poly.pdbx_strand_id
1 'polypeptide(L)'
;MVNGLKVSEVGFAIVLILLGSIVEGFGYGLSLGTRWPYTRNIVVLMVRGDPEAAHRMVATLVGLIALALVILSPSVSTISGLSLIVVTALFGMGTLYVLAGRAPAIVHGTHGLLAYGVFLIYLTGLVYPGLNFWAYLGAIGALHALLLAVFLGGMTTGQRGFGTAIGPFVKPQKAAQWTIAAHISAALLLVATLGWMMPAYPIAFYLAVAQVAVGFLLFHAVNLKPKDPGVMVAFHQSMVLLMCLAIVLQWR
;
A
#
# COMPACT_ATOMS: atom_id res chain seq x y z
N MET A 1 -2.62 8.34 26.41
CA MET A 1 -3.17 9.10 25.26
C MET A 1 -2.34 8.90 23.99
N VAL A 2 -1.06 9.28 23.96
CA VAL A 2 -0.18 9.17 22.76
C VAL A 2 -0.12 7.75 22.17
N ASN A 3 0.05 6.71 22.99
CA ASN A 3 0.04 5.33 22.49
C ASN A 3 -1.30 4.93 21.87
N GLY A 4 -2.43 5.40 22.42
CA GLY A 4 -3.74 5.17 21.84
C GLY A 4 -3.88 5.78 20.44
N LEU A 5 -3.38 7.01 20.25
CA LEU A 5 -3.35 7.66 18.94
C LEU A 5 -2.45 6.92 17.94
N LYS A 6 -1.27 6.43 18.37
CA LYS A 6 -0.41 5.59 17.53
C LYS A 6 -1.07 4.26 17.14
N VAL A 7 -1.80 3.62 18.07
CA VAL A 7 -2.58 2.41 17.75
C VAL A 7 -3.67 2.71 16.72
N SER A 8 -4.37 3.85 16.86
CA SER A 8 -5.32 4.31 15.86
C SER A 8 -4.66 4.51 14.49
N GLU A 9 -3.47 5.11 14.43
CA GLU A 9 -2.71 5.26 13.18
C GLU A 9 -2.40 3.92 12.52
N VAL A 10 -1.91 2.92 13.27
CA VAL A 10 -1.66 1.58 12.74
C VAL A 10 -2.94 0.96 12.19
N GLY A 11 -4.04 1.03 12.95
CA GLY A 11 -5.33 0.50 12.54
C GLY A 11 -5.89 1.20 11.31
N PHE A 12 -5.85 2.53 11.26
CA PHE A 12 -6.35 3.30 10.13
C PHE A 12 -5.45 3.18 8.89
N ALA A 13 -4.14 3.02 9.03
CA ALA A 13 -3.25 2.72 7.91
C ALA A 13 -3.59 1.36 7.27
N ILE A 14 -3.85 0.33 8.09
CA ILE A 14 -4.36 -0.97 7.60
C ILE A 14 -5.68 -0.77 6.84
N VAL A 15 -6.65 -0.07 7.45
CA VAL A 15 -7.95 0.20 6.82
C VAL A 15 -7.79 0.97 5.51
N LEU A 16 -6.90 1.96 5.43
CA LEU A 16 -6.69 2.75 4.22
C LEU A 16 -6.09 1.94 3.08
N ILE A 17 -5.08 1.12 3.37
CA ILE A 17 -4.45 0.25 2.36
C ILE A 17 -5.50 -0.73 1.82
N LEU A 18 -6.32 -1.31 2.69
CA LEU A 18 -7.41 -2.19 2.29
C LEU A 18 -8.54 -1.44 1.55
N LEU A 19 -8.93 -0.24 1.97
CA LEU A 19 -9.90 0.56 1.24
C LEU A 19 -9.38 0.93 -0.16
N GLY A 20 -8.11 1.30 -0.31
CA GLY A 20 -7.50 1.54 -1.61
C GLY A 20 -7.56 0.32 -2.52
N SER A 21 -7.35 -0.87 -1.95
CA SER A 21 -7.48 -2.15 -2.66
C SER A 21 -8.93 -2.50 -3.05
N ILE A 22 -9.93 -2.08 -2.25
CA ILE A 22 -11.35 -2.21 -2.57
C ILE A 22 -11.74 -1.20 -3.66
N VAL A 23 -11.23 0.02 -3.59
CA VAL A 23 -11.41 1.05 -4.62
C VAL A 23 -10.91 0.55 -5.97
N GLU A 24 -9.72 -0.04 -6.01
CA GLU A 24 -9.20 -0.66 -7.23
C GLU A 24 -9.96 -1.94 -7.60
N GLY A 25 -10.17 -2.81 -6.63
CA GLY A 25 -10.73 -4.15 -6.79
C GLY A 25 -12.12 -4.13 -7.40
N PHE A 26 -12.96 -3.19 -6.98
CA PHE A 26 -14.37 -3.10 -7.38
C PHE A 26 -14.66 -1.94 -8.35
N GLY A 27 -13.63 -1.36 -8.98
CA GLY A 27 -13.81 -0.40 -10.07
C GLY A 27 -14.21 1.01 -9.66
N TYR A 28 -13.85 1.44 -8.45
CA TYR A 28 -14.10 2.80 -7.94
C TYR A 28 -12.91 3.75 -8.11
N GLY A 29 -11.79 3.34 -8.74
CA GLY A 29 -10.56 4.13 -8.88
C GLY A 29 -10.69 5.53 -9.53
N LEU A 30 -11.88 5.90 -10.01
CA LEU A 30 -12.26 7.21 -10.52
C LEU A 30 -13.75 7.52 -10.27
N SER A 31 -14.40 6.92 -9.26
CA SER A 31 -15.85 7.12 -9.02
C SER A 31 -16.18 8.58 -8.69
N LEU A 32 -15.25 9.29 -8.04
CA LEU A 32 -15.33 10.73 -7.75
C LEU A 32 -14.54 11.59 -8.75
N GLY A 33 -13.95 10.95 -9.77
CA GLY A 33 -13.08 11.56 -10.77
C GLY A 33 -11.78 12.12 -10.20
N THR A 34 -11.06 12.89 -11.01
CA THR A 34 -9.75 13.47 -10.64
C THR A 34 -9.88 14.77 -9.84
N ARG A 35 -11.09 15.18 -9.42
CA ARG A 35 -11.26 16.42 -8.64
C ARG A 35 -10.79 16.19 -7.22
N TRP A 36 -9.79 16.95 -6.82
CA TRP A 36 -9.29 16.97 -5.45
C TRP A 36 -9.16 18.42 -4.93
N PRO A 37 -9.69 18.74 -3.73
CA PRO A 37 -10.53 17.87 -2.90
C PRO A 37 -11.95 17.73 -3.47
N TYR A 38 -12.54 16.54 -3.37
CA TYR A 38 -13.97 16.35 -3.58
C TYR A 38 -14.69 16.50 -2.23
N THR A 39 -15.52 17.52 -2.08
CA THR A 39 -16.17 17.83 -0.79
C THR A 39 -17.69 17.69 -0.82
N ARG A 40 -18.31 17.67 -2.00
CA ARG A 40 -19.77 17.68 -2.15
C ARG A 40 -20.37 16.34 -1.71
N ASN A 41 -21.15 16.31 -0.63
CA ASN A 41 -21.86 15.11 -0.14
C ASN A 41 -20.95 13.89 0.18
N ILE A 42 -19.64 14.10 0.40
CA ILE A 42 -18.68 12.99 0.60
C ILE A 42 -19.09 12.06 1.76
N VAL A 43 -19.62 12.63 2.86
CA VAL A 43 -20.13 11.86 4.00
C VAL A 43 -21.33 10.99 3.62
N VAL A 44 -22.24 11.52 2.79
CA VAL A 44 -23.41 10.77 2.31
C VAL A 44 -22.98 9.62 1.40
N LEU A 45 -22.01 9.86 0.52
CA LEU A 45 -21.46 8.82 -0.36
C LEU A 45 -20.77 7.71 0.43
N MET A 46 -19.97 8.07 1.44
CA MET A 46 -19.36 7.11 2.36
C MET A 46 -20.41 6.25 3.07
N VAL A 47 -21.46 6.86 3.63
CA VAL A 47 -22.55 6.13 4.30
C VAL A 47 -23.33 5.23 3.34
N ARG A 48 -23.41 5.60 2.06
CA ARG A 48 -23.99 4.78 0.99
C ARG A 48 -23.07 3.68 0.47
N GLY A 49 -21.87 3.53 1.04
CA GLY A 49 -20.94 2.46 0.71
C GLY A 49 -20.00 2.77 -0.45
N ASP A 50 -19.78 4.04 -0.82
CA ASP A 50 -18.73 4.40 -1.77
C ASP A 50 -17.34 4.25 -1.11
N PRO A 51 -16.52 3.26 -1.55
CA PRO A 51 -15.22 3.00 -0.94
C PRO A 51 -14.20 4.10 -1.24
N GLU A 52 -14.34 4.85 -2.35
CA GLU A 52 -13.46 5.98 -2.65
C GLU A 52 -13.74 7.11 -1.66
N ALA A 53 -15.02 7.45 -1.43
CA ALA A 53 -15.41 8.42 -0.42
C ALA A 53 -14.93 8.01 0.98
N ALA A 54 -15.09 6.75 1.36
CA ALA A 54 -14.58 6.21 2.63
C ALA A 54 -13.06 6.35 2.74
N HIS A 55 -12.32 5.97 1.69
CA HIS A 55 -10.86 6.08 1.66
C HIS A 55 -10.40 7.53 1.89
N ARG A 56 -11.00 8.49 1.19
CA ARG A 56 -10.68 9.93 1.30
C ARG A 56 -10.98 10.49 2.71
N MET A 57 -12.08 10.05 3.33
CA MET A 57 -12.46 10.47 4.69
C MET A 57 -11.51 9.90 5.75
N VAL A 58 -11.18 8.61 5.69
CA VAL A 58 -10.23 8.00 6.62
C VAL A 58 -8.82 8.59 6.43
N ALA A 59 -8.42 8.95 5.21
CA ALA A 59 -7.13 9.59 4.96
C ALA A 59 -7.04 10.97 5.63
N THR A 60 -8.13 11.73 5.61
CA THR A 60 -8.24 13.00 6.36
C THR A 60 -8.11 12.78 7.86
N LEU A 61 -8.77 11.75 8.41
CA LEU A 61 -8.70 11.43 9.84
C LEU A 61 -7.27 11.06 10.27
N VAL A 62 -6.56 10.26 9.47
CA VAL A 62 -5.15 9.93 9.67
C VAL A 62 -4.28 11.19 9.69
N GLY A 63 -4.48 12.13 8.76
CA GLY A 63 -3.78 13.42 8.80
C GLY A 63 -4.02 14.23 10.08
N LEU A 64 -5.26 14.26 10.58
CA LEU A 64 -5.62 14.97 11.81
C LEU A 64 -5.04 14.31 13.07
N ILE A 65 -5.03 12.98 13.13
CA ILE A 65 -4.44 12.24 14.26
C ILE A 65 -2.93 12.41 14.27
N ALA A 66 -2.26 12.34 13.12
CA ALA A 66 -0.83 12.60 13.01
C ALA A 66 -0.45 14.02 13.42
N LEU A 67 -1.25 15.02 13.03
CA LEU A 67 -1.08 16.40 13.49
C LEU A 67 -1.21 16.50 15.01
N ALA A 68 -2.25 15.89 15.59
CA ALA A 68 -2.43 15.85 17.04
C ALA A 68 -1.25 15.15 17.74
N LEU A 69 -0.71 14.07 17.17
CA LEU A 69 0.47 13.38 17.69
C LEU A 69 1.71 14.29 17.71
N VAL A 70 1.94 15.09 16.66
CA VAL A 70 3.04 16.06 16.62
C VAL A 70 2.87 17.15 17.67
N ILE A 71 1.65 17.67 17.86
CA ILE A 71 1.36 18.70 18.86
C ILE A 71 1.55 18.17 20.28
N LEU A 72 1.04 16.96 20.57
CA LEU A 72 1.06 16.37 21.91
C LEU A 72 2.42 15.77 22.29
N SER A 73 3.19 15.30 21.32
CA SER A 73 4.47 14.62 21.55
C SER A 73 5.41 14.82 20.35
N PRO A 74 6.00 16.02 20.22
CA PRO A 74 6.89 16.33 19.11
C PRO A 74 8.17 15.48 19.22
N SER A 75 8.45 14.71 18.17
CA SER A 75 9.62 13.84 18.07
C SER A 75 9.93 13.59 16.60
N VAL A 76 11.14 13.09 16.31
CA VAL A 76 11.51 12.69 14.94
C VAL A 76 10.50 11.70 14.36
N SER A 77 9.99 10.77 15.15
CA SER A 77 9.02 9.77 14.71
C SER A 77 7.64 10.36 14.40
N THR A 78 7.11 11.24 15.26
CA THR A 78 5.79 11.86 15.01
C THR A 78 5.83 12.85 13.84
N ILE A 79 6.92 13.61 13.72
CA ILE A 79 7.13 14.52 12.59
C ILE A 79 7.31 13.73 11.29
N SER A 80 8.14 12.69 11.28
CA SER A 80 8.32 11.84 10.10
C SER A 80 7.02 11.15 9.68
N GLY A 81 6.20 10.72 10.64
CA GLY A 81 4.89 10.12 10.36
C GLY A 81 3.95 11.10 9.67
N LEU A 82 3.84 12.33 10.20
CA LEU A 82 3.07 13.40 9.55
C LEU A 82 3.61 13.74 8.16
N SER A 83 4.93 13.86 7.99
CA SER A 83 5.55 14.10 6.69
C SER A 83 5.23 12.99 5.69
N LEU A 84 5.34 11.72 6.10
CA LEU A 84 4.97 10.58 5.26
C LEU A 84 3.50 10.64 4.84
N ILE A 85 2.57 10.97 5.75
CA ILE A 85 1.14 11.11 5.43
C ILE A 85 0.90 12.23 4.42
N VAL A 86 1.51 13.41 4.62
CA VAL A 86 1.36 14.54 3.70
C VAL A 86 1.84 14.16 2.31
N VAL A 87 3.03 13.58 2.19
CA VAL A 87 3.57 13.16 0.88
C VAL A 87 2.72 12.04 0.28
N THR A 88 2.25 11.07 1.09
CA THR A 88 1.34 10.01 0.64
C THR A 88 0.06 10.59 0.04
N ALA A 89 -0.52 11.63 0.66
CA ALA A 89 -1.72 12.30 0.17
C ALA A 89 -1.48 13.04 -1.16
N LEU A 90 -0.31 13.69 -1.31
CA LEU A 90 0.07 14.32 -2.59
C LEU A 90 0.17 13.29 -3.72
N PHE A 91 0.82 12.17 -3.47
CA PHE A 91 0.90 11.07 -4.43
C PHE A 91 -0.44 10.37 -4.63
N GLY A 92 -1.32 10.34 -3.62
CA GLY A 92 -2.70 9.86 -3.69
C GLY A 92 -3.60 10.72 -4.59
N MET A 93 -3.36 12.03 -4.69
CA MET A 93 -3.96 12.83 -5.76
C MET A 93 -3.40 12.43 -7.13
N GLY A 94 -2.08 12.23 -7.20
CA GLY A 94 -1.38 11.83 -8.42
C GLY A 94 -1.86 10.49 -8.98
N THR A 95 -2.24 9.53 -8.14
CA THR A 95 -2.76 8.23 -8.57
C THR A 95 -4.02 8.35 -9.42
N LEU A 96 -4.90 9.32 -9.13
CA LEU A 96 -6.08 9.61 -9.95
C LEU A 96 -5.69 10.01 -11.38
N TYR A 97 -4.62 10.81 -11.52
CA TYR A 97 -4.09 11.18 -12.84
C TYR A 97 -3.40 10.01 -13.52
N VAL A 98 -2.71 9.13 -12.79
CA VAL A 98 -2.14 7.90 -13.35
C VAL A 98 -3.24 7.02 -13.92
N LEU A 99 -4.29 6.76 -13.14
CA LEU A 99 -5.42 5.93 -13.54
C LEU A 99 -6.19 6.51 -14.74
N ALA A 100 -6.23 7.84 -14.86
CA ALA A 100 -6.76 8.55 -16.03
C ALA A 100 -5.79 8.63 -17.23
N GLY A 101 -4.60 8.01 -17.15
CA GLY A 101 -3.60 8.00 -18.22
C GLY A 101 -2.83 9.31 -18.41
N ARG A 102 -2.80 10.18 -17.39
CA ARG A 102 -2.23 11.54 -17.42
C ARG A 102 -0.95 11.71 -16.60
N ALA A 103 -0.51 10.67 -15.87
CA ALA A 103 0.70 10.69 -15.07
C ALA A 103 1.40 9.32 -15.12
N PRO A 104 2.72 9.26 -14.87
CA PRO A 104 3.47 8.01 -14.98
C PRO A 104 3.21 7.06 -13.80
N ALA A 105 3.27 5.75 -14.06
CA ALA A 105 2.97 4.70 -13.09
C ALA A 105 3.82 4.72 -11.81
N ILE A 106 5.02 5.31 -11.87
CA ILE A 106 5.88 5.51 -10.70
C ILE A 106 5.17 6.27 -9.57
N VAL A 107 4.28 7.20 -9.90
CA VAL A 107 3.49 7.94 -8.90
C VAL A 107 2.58 6.98 -8.12
N HIS A 108 1.97 6.01 -8.80
CA HIS A 108 1.13 4.99 -8.17
C HIS A 108 1.94 4.04 -7.28
N GLY A 109 3.12 3.63 -7.74
CA GLY A 109 4.08 2.84 -6.95
C GLY A 109 4.53 3.56 -5.68
N THR A 110 4.91 4.84 -5.81
CA THR A 110 5.37 5.65 -4.68
C THR A 110 4.25 5.91 -3.68
N HIS A 111 3.01 6.16 -4.13
CA HIS A 111 1.86 6.27 -3.22
C HIS A 111 1.71 5.01 -2.34
N GLY A 112 1.72 3.82 -2.96
CA GLY A 112 1.65 2.56 -2.23
C GLY A 112 2.81 2.38 -1.27
N LEU A 113 4.04 2.62 -1.71
CA LEU A 113 5.24 2.55 -0.88
C LEU A 113 5.15 3.44 0.37
N LEU A 114 4.71 4.69 0.19
CA LEU A 114 4.57 5.65 1.29
C LEU A 114 3.45 5.26 2.26
N ALA A 115 2.33 4.72 1.76
CA ALA A 115 1.24 4.22 2.61
C ALA A 115 1.72 3.08 3.54
N TYR A 116 2.52 2.14 3.01
CA TYR A 116 3.18 1.13 3.84
C TYR A 116 4.22 1.75 4.78
N GLY A 117 4.92 2.82 4.36
CA GLY A 117 5.81 3.60 5.23
C GLY A 117 5.07 4.19 6.44
N VAL A 118 3.87 4.77 6.23
CA VAL A 118 3.00 5.28 7.31
C VAL A 118 2.61 4.15 8.27
N PHE A 119 2.19 3.01 7.74
CA PHE A 119 1.88 1.84 8.57
C PHE A 119 3.09 1.40 9.41
N LEU A 120 4.25 1.27 8.79
CA LEU A 120 5.48 0.78 9.42
C LEU A 120 6.05 1.75 10.45
N ILE A 121 6.00 3.06 10.22
CA ILE A 121 6.56 4.04 11.19
C ILE A 121 5.79 4.03 12.51
N TYR A 122 4.46 3.96 12.46
CA TYR A 122 3.65 3.90 13.67
C TYR A 122 3.70 2.53 14.34
N LEU A 123 3.73 1.44 13.57
CA LEU A 123 3.91 0.09 14.11
C LEU A 123 5.26 -0.05 14.82
N THR A 124 6.36 0.36 14.18
CA THR A 124 7.70 0.34 14.77
C THR A 124 7.74 1.20 16.04
N GLY A 125 7.13 2.39 16.00
CA GLY A 125 7.07 3.29 17.16
C GLY A 125 6.20 2.79 18.33
N LEU A 126 5.43 1.72 18.15
CA LEU A 126 4.70 1.00 19.21
C LEU A 126 5.49 -0.22 19.70
N VAL A 127 6.04 -1.01 18.78
CA VAL A 127 6.71 -2.28 19.09
C VAL A 127 8.09 -2.05 19.69
N TYR A 128 8.81 -1.02 19.20
CA TYR A 128 10.16 -0.67 19.65
C TYR A 128 10.21 0.81 20.10
N PRO A 129 9.66 1.14 21.27
CA PRO A 129 9.66 2.51 21.78
C PRO A 129 11.09 3.07 21.86
N GLY A 130 11.29 4.28 21.33
CA GLY A 130 12.60 4.95 21.32
C GLY A 130 13.48 4.63 20.11
N LEU A 131 13.15 3.59 19.34
CA LEU A 131 13.87 3.30 18.10
C LEU A 131 13.46 4.25 16.97
N ASN A 132 14.45 4.82 16.30
CA ASN A 132 14.22 5.62 15.11
C ASN A 132 13.79 4.73 13.94
N PHE A 133 12.65 5.05 13.32
CA PHE A 133 12.10 4.27 12.21
C PHE A 133 13.05 4.18 11.01
N TRP A 134 13.77 5.24 10.66
CA TRP A 134 14.67 5.23 9.52
C TRP A 134 15.89 4.34 9.76
N ALA A 135 16.41 4.35 10.99
CA ALA A 135 17.47 3.43 11.41
C ALA A 135 16.98 1.97 11.38
N TYR A 136 15.77 1.72 11.89
CA TYR A 136 15.14 0.40 11.81
C TYR A 136 15.00 -0.05 10.35
N LEU A 137 14.37 0.77 9.50
CA LEU A 137 14.17 0.44 8.08
C LEU A 137 15.50 0.13 7.39
N GLY A 138 16.53 0.94 7.61
CA GLY A 138 17.86 0.73 7.04
C GLY A 138 18.55 -0.57 7.48
N ALA A 139 18.22 -1.09 8.67
CA ALA A 139 18.79 -2.33 9.19
C ALA A 139 18.03 -3.59 8.73
N ILE A 140 16.73 -3.49 8.40
CA ILE A 140 15.90 -4.66 8.10
C ILE A 140 15.86 -4.94 6.60
N GLY A 141 16.82 -5.73 6.12
CA GLY A 141 16.91 -6.17 4.72
C GLY A 141 15.62 -6.81 4.16
N ALA A 142 14.89 -7.56 4.98
CA ALA A 142 13.61 -8.16 4.60
C ALA A 142 12.56 -7.12 4.17
N LEU A 143 12.52 -5.96 4.84
CA LEU A 143 11.59 -4.87 4.48
C LEU A 143 11.99 -4.21 3.17
N HIS A 144 13.27 -4.10 2.82
CA HIS A 144 13.69 -3.55 1.53
C HIS A 144 13.15 -4.36 0.35
N ALA A 145 13.29 -5.69 0.40
CA ALA A 145 12.76 -6.57 -0.63
C ALA A 145 11.22 -6.50 -0.71
N LEU A 146 10.55 -6.46 0.45
CA LEU A 146 9.09 -6.36 0.52
C LEU A 146 8.60 -5.03 -0.05
N LEU A 147 9.22 -3.92 0.34
CA LEU A 147 8.84 -2.58 -0.10
C LEU A 147 9.14 -2.35 -1.59
N LEU A 148 10.18 -2.97 -2.14
CA LEU A 148 10.41 -3.00 -3.59
C LEU A 148 9.26 -3.73 -4.31
N ALA A 149 8.82 -4.87 -3.79
CA ALA A 149 7.67 -5.58 -4.34
C ALA A 149 6.39 -4.75 -4.24
N VAL A 150 6.13 -4.07 -3.12
CA VAL A 150 5.01 -3.13 -2.95
C VAL A 150 5.04 -2.01 -3.99
N PHE A 151 6.19 -1.36 -4.14
CA PHE A 151 6.38 -0.28 -5.10
C PHE A 151 6.08 -0.73 -6.54
N LEU A 152 6.64 -1.87 -6.96
CA LEU A 152 6.41 -2.40 -8.31
C LEU A 152 4.99 -2.96 -8.50
N GLY A 153 4.34 -3.42 -7.43
CA GLY A 153 2.93 -3.80 -7.43
C GLY A 153 2.03 -2.58 -7.70
N GLY A 154 2.28 -1.48 -6.98
CA GLY A 154 1.61 -0.20 -7.24
C GLY A 154 1.88 0.33 -8.66
N MET A 155 3.12 0.22 -9.15
CA MET A 155 3.42 0.56 -10.55
C MET A 155 2.67 -0.34 -11.54
N THR A 156 2.47 -1.63 -11.23
CA THR A 156 1.74 -2.54 -12.11
C THR A 156 0.29 -2.08 -12.28
N THR A 157 -0.39 -1.72 -11.18
CA THR A 157 -1.72 -1.09 -11.23
C THR A 157 -1.69 0.22 -12.02
N GLY A 158 -0.75 1.11 -11.74
CA GLY A 158 -0.66 2.39 -12.42
C GLY A 158 -0.40 2.26 -13.93
N GLN A 159 0.50 1.34 -14.31
CA GLN A 159 0.91 1.15 -15.70
C GLN A 159 -0.15 0.45 -16.54
N ARG A 160 -0.95 -0.45 -15.94
CA ARG A 160 -2.10 -1.02 -16.65
C ARG A 160 -3.09 0.10 -16.96
N GLY A 161 -3.38 0.97 -15.99
CA GLY A 161 -4.41 2.01 -16.07
C GLY A 161 -5.78 1.51 -15.58
N PHE A 162 -6.76 2.42 -15.50
CA PHE A 162 -8.09 2.06 -15.01
C PHE A 162 -8.87 1.23 -16.04
N GLY A 163 -9.36 0.07 -15.63
CA GLY A 163 -10.29 -0.73 -16.44
C GLY A 163 -9.66 -1.45 -17.64
N THR A 164 -8.34 -1.53 -17.69
CA THR A 164 -7.56 -2.11 -18.78
C THR A 164 -6.86 -3.40 -18.34
N ALA A 165 -6.77 -4.35 -19.27
CA ALA A 165 -6.07 -5.61 -19.08
C ALA A 165 -4.57 -5.43 -19.35
N ILE A 166 -3.74 -6.22 -18.66
CA ILE A 166 -2.29 -6.30 -18.94
C ILE A 166 -2.05 -7.07 -20.25
N GLY A 167 -2.88 -8.08 -20.51
CA GLY A 167 -2.81 -9.03 -21.61
C GLY A 167 -1.83 -10.18 -21.31
N PRO A 168 -2.11 -11.41 -21.78
CA PRO A 168 -1.17 -12.52 -21.67
C PRO A 168 0.10 -12.24 -22.48
N PHE A 169 1.23 -12.78 -22.02
CA PHE A 169 2.50 -12.67 -22.73
C PHE A 169 3.44 -13.81 -22.37
N VAL A 170 4.26 -14.22 -23.34
CA VAL A 170 5.46 -15.04 -23.11
C VAL A 170 6.69 -14.14 -23.01
N LYS A 171 6.77 -13.15 -23.90
CA LYS A 171 7.77 -12.07 -23.89
C LYS A 171 7.04 -10.73 -23.74
N PRO A 172 7.43 -9.85 -22.79
CA PRO A 172 6.81 -8.54 -22.65
C PRO A 172 6.95 -7.70 -23.93
N GLN A 173 5.84 -7.13 -24.38
CA GLN A 173 5.77 -6.22 -25.53
C GLN A 173 5.20 -4.85 -25.17
N LYS A 174 4.40 -4.77 -24.09
CA LYS A 174 3.78 -3.53 -23.60
C LYS A 174 4.44 -3.07 -22.31
N ALA A 175 4.39 -1.78 -22.02
CA ALA A 175 4.91 -1.22 -20.77
C ALA A 175 4.30 -1.91 -19.53
N ALA A 176 2.97 -2.18 -19.53
CA ALA A 176 2.32 -2.91 -18.45
C ALA A 176 2.87 -4.34 -18.25
N GLN A 177 3.28 -5.01 -19.32
CA GLN A 177 3.88 -6.34 -19.29
C GLN A 177 5.33 -6.31 -18.75
N TRP A 178 6.09 -5.26 -19.09
CA TRP A 178 7.41 -5.04 -18.49
C TRP A 178 7.32 -4.74 -17.00
N THR A 179 6.36 -3.91 -16.59
CA THR A 179 6.17 -3.58 -15.16
C THR A 179 5.76 -4.79 -14.33
N ILE A 180 4.83 -5.63 -14.82
CA ILE A 180 4.51 -6.88 -14.10
C ILE A 180 5.69 -7.86 -14.09
N ALA A 181 6.49 -7.95 -15.16
CA ALA A 181 7.69 -8.79 -15.16
C ALA A 181 8.71 -8.33 -14.10
N ALA A 182 8.91 -7.02 -13.95
CA ALA A 182 9.72 -6.44 -12.88
C ALA A 182 9.12 -6.74 -11.50
N HIS A 183 7.80 -6.61 -11.34
CA HIS A 183 7.12 -6.91 -10.08
C HIS A 183 7.24 -8.39 -9.69
N ILE A 184 7.07 -9.32 -10.63
CA ILE A 184 7.28 -10.77 -10.41
C ILE A 184 8.72 -11.02 -10.00
N SER A 185 9.69 -10.39 -10.67
CA SER A 185 11.11 -10.51 -10.31
C SER A 185 11.37 -10.05 -8.87
N ALA A 186 10.75 -8.95 -8.44
CA ALA A 186 10.85 -8.48 -7.06
C ALA A 186 10.12 -9.40 -6.07
N ALA A 187 9.00 -10.01 -6.44
CA ALA A 187 8.32 -11.01 -5.61
C ALA A 187 9.18 -12.26 -5.42
N LEU A 188 9.87 -12.73 -6.48
CA LEU A 188 10.83 -13.84 -6.38
C LEU A 188 12.05 -13.46 -5.52
N LEU A 189 12.55 -12.23 -5.65
CA LEU A 189 13.60 -11.71 -4.78
C LEU A 189 13.16 -11.66 -3.31
N LEU A 190 11.92 -11.26 -3.04
CA LEU A 190 11.33 -11.27 -1.69
C LEU A 190 11.29 -12.70 -1.13
N VAL A 191 10.81 -13.68 -1.91
CA VAL A 191 10.80 -15.10 -1.50
C VAL A 191 12.21 -15.60 -1.23
N ALA A 192 13.18 -15.30 -2.09
CA ALA A 192 14.57 -15.69 -1.88
C ALA A 192 15.17 -15.05 -0.61
N THR A 193 14.91 -13.76 -0.40
CA THR A 193 15.38 -13.00 0.78
C THR A 193 14.79 -13.59 2.06
N LEU A 194 13.47 -13.81 2.10
CA LEU A 194 12.81 -14.39 3.27
C LEU A 194 13.12 -15.87 3.45
N GLY A 195 13.45 -16.60 2.38
CA GLY A 195 13.92 -17.98 2.44
C GLY A 195 15.30 -18.06 3.10
N TRP A 196 16.22 -17.15 2.74
CA TRP A 196 17.51 -17.02 3.42
C TRP A 196 17.34 -16.62 4.89
N MET A 197 16.39 -15.74 5.19
CA MET A 197 16.09 -15.27 6.54
C MET A 197 15.00 -16.10 7.26
N MET A 198 14.67 -17.29 6.75
CA MET A 198 13.56 -18.11 7.25
C MET A 198 13.67 -18.43 8.75
N PRO A 199 14.86 -18.71 9.33
CA PRO A 199 14.97 -18.93 10.77
C PRO A 199 14.49 -17.74 11.62
N ALA A 200 14.63 -16.51 11.11
CA ALA A 200 14.16 -15.30 11.78
C ALA A 200 12.71 -14.94 11.43
N TYR A 201 12.28 -15.17 10.19
CA TYR A 201 10.98 -14.74 9.67
C TYR A 201 10.17 -15.86 9.01
N PRO A 202 9.88 -16.98 9.71
CA PRO A 202 9.26 -18.15 9.08
C PRO A 202 7.85 -17.85 8.57
N ILE A 203 7.05 -17.09 9.33
CA ILE A 203 5.68 -16.71 8.95
C ILE A 203 5.71 -15.81 7.69
N ALA A 204 6.59 -14.81 7.66
CA ALA A 204 6.70 -13.92 6.50
C ALA A 204 7.12 -14.70 5.25
N PHE A 205 8.04 -15.67 5.39
CA PHE A 205 8.45 -16.53 4.28
C PHE A 205 7.28 -17.34 3.71
N TYR A 206 6.52 -18.05 4.55
CA TYR A 206 5.38 -18.84 4.06
C TYR A 206 4.29 -17.97 3.44
N LEU A 207 4.03 -16.79 4.01
CA LEU A 207 3.13 -15.81 3.41
C LEU A 207 3.66 -15.33 2.05
N ALA A 208 4.96 -15.08 1.89
CA ALA A 208 5.54 -14.65 0.62
C ALA A 208 5.42 -15.73 -0.47
N VAL A 209 5.63 -17.01 -0.13
CA VAL A 209 5.42 -18.12 -1.08
C VAL A 209 3.95 -18.19 -1.50
N ALA A 210 3.02 -18.15 -0.55
CA ALA A 210 1.59 -18.16 -0.86
C ALA A 210 1.16 -16.92 -1.66
N GLN A 211 1.77 -15.77 -1.40
CA GLN A 211 1.49 -14.51 -2.10
C GLN A 211 1.80 -14.60 -3.60
N VAL A 212 2.82 -15.36 -4.01
CA VAL A 212 3.11 -15.56 -5.44
C VAL A 212 1.94 -16.26 -6.14
N ALA A 213 1.31 -17.25 -5.50
CA ALA A 213 0.14 -17.92 -6.03
C ALA A 213 -1.07 -16.97 -6.11
N VAL A 214 -1.30 -16.15 -5.09
CA VAL A 214 -2.35 -15.13 -5.10
C VAL A 214 -2.10 -14.09 -6.19
N GLY A 215 -0.85 -13.64 -6.37
CA GLY A 215 -0.46 -12.71 -7.43
C GLY A 215 -0.73 -13.29 -8.83
N PHE A 216 -0.51 -14.59 -9.02
CA PHE A 216 -0.87 -15.29 -10.26
C PHE A 216 -2.39 -15.30 -10.49
N LEU A 217 -3.19 -15.63 -9.47
CA LEU A 217 -4.66 -15.57 -9.56
C LEU A 217 -5.16 -14.15 -9.85
N LEU A 218 -4.55 -13.14 -9.21
CA LEU A 218 -4.86 -11.74 -9.44
C LEU A 218 -4.50 -11.31 -10.87
N PHE A 219 -3.37 -11.76 -11.41
CA PHE A 219 -3.02 -11.53 -12.82
C PHE A 219 -4.10 -12.08 -13.76
N HIS A 220 -4.69 -13.24 -13.48
CA HIS A 220 -5.82 -13.73 -14.25
C HIS A 220 -7.08 -12.88 -14.04
N ALA A 221 -7.40 -12.51 -12.80
CA ALA A 221 -8.57 -11.68 -12.50
C ALA A 221 -8.54 -10.32 -13.24
N VAL A 222 -7.39 -9.62 -13.24
CA VAL A 222 -7.26 -8.32 -13.94
C VAL A 222 -7.31 -8.44 -15.46
N ASN A 223 -7.05 -9.63 -16.02
CA ASN A 223 -7.21 -9.87 -17.46
C ASN A 223 -8.62 -10.30 -17.84
N LEU A 224 -9.32 -11.04 -16.96
CA LEU A 224 -10.69 -11.49 -17.17
C LEU A 224 -11.72 -10.37 -16.93
N LYS A 225 -11.57 -9.61 -15.84
CA LYS A 225 -12.46 -8.50 -15.45
C LYS A 225 -11.63 -7.25 -15.11
N PRO A 226 -11.04 -6.57 -16.11
CA PRO A 226 -10.08 -5.49 -15.85
C PRO A 226 -10.66 -4.27 -15.10
N LYS A 227 -11.97 -4.05 -15.17
CA LYS A 227 -12.68 -2.98 -14.43
C LYS A 227 -13.03 -3.35 -12.99
N ASP A 228 -13.13 -4.64 -12.68
CA ASP A 228 -13.55 -5.16 -11.37
C ASP A 228 -12.86 -6.53 -11.16
N PRO A 229 -11.54 -6.54 -10.88
CA PRO A 229 -10.82 -7.78 -10.57
C PRO A 229 -11.24 -8.40 -9.22
N GLY A 230 -12.09 -7.71 -8.46
CA GLY A 230 -12.75 -8.19 -7.25
C GLY A 230 -11.83 -8.29 -6.04
N VAL A 231 -12.26 -9.13 -5.09
CA VAL A 231 -11.66 -9.28 -3.75
C VAL A 231 -10.19 -9.70 -3.78
N MET A 232 -9.68 -10.24 -4.89
CA MET A 232 -8.29 -10.68 -4.97
C MET A 232 -7.28 -9.55 -4.81
N VAL A 233 -7.64 -8.32 -5.19
CA VAL A 233 -6.79 -7.15 -4.93
C VAL A 233 -6.64 -6.93 -3.43
N ALA A 234 -7.75 -7.00 -2.68
CA ALA A 234 -7.75 -6.80 -1.24
C ALA A 234 -7.05 -7.92 -0.48
N PHE A 235 -7.23 -9.17 -0.91
CA PHE A 235 -6.53 -10.31 -0.33
C PHE A 235 -5.03 -10.24 -0.59
N HIS A 236 -4.61 -9.85 -1.80
CA HIS A 236 -3.20 -9.65 -2.11
C HIS A 236 -2.59 -8.55 -1.22
N GLN A 237 -3.29 -7.44 -0.98
CA GLN A 237 -2.81 -6.38 -0.08
C GLN A 237 -2.80 -6.80 1.40
N SER A 238 -3.80 -7.56 1.86
CA SER A 238 -3.85 -8.02 3.26
C SER A 238 -2.71 -8.96 3.60
N MET A 239 -2.31 -9.84 2.68
CA MET A 239 -1.15 -10.71 2.85
C MET A 239 0.15 -9.93 3.00
N VAL A 240 0.33 -8.81 2.28
CA VAL A 240 1.51 -7.95 2.44
C VAL A 240 1.51 -7.25 3.80
N LEU A 241 0.35 -6.77 4.27
CA LEU A 241 0.22 -6.25 5.64
C LEU A 241 0.60 -7.29 6.69
N LEU A 242 0.16 -8.54 6.52
CA LEU A 242 0.53 -9.66 7.40
C LEU A 242 2.03 -9.97 7.35
N MET A 243 2.66 -9.89 6.17
CA MET A 243 4.12 -10.03 6.05
C MET A 243 4.86 -8.90 6.78
N CYS A 244 4.42 -7.65 6.64
CA CYS A 244 4.98 -6.52 7.40
C CYS A 244 4.87 -6.75 8.91
N LEU A 245 3.71 -7.18 9.41
CA LEU A 245 3.52 -7.53 10.82
C LEU A 245 4.46 -8.67 11.25
N ALA A 246 4.54 -9.74 10.45
CA ALA A 246 5.37 -10.90 10.75
C ALA A 246 6.87 -10.57 10.78
N ILE A 247 7.33 -9.60 9.98
CA ILE A 247 8.71 -9.11 10.02
C ILE A 247 8.91 -8.21 11.24
N VAL A 248 8.05 -7.21 11.43
CA VAL A 248 8.23 -6.21 12.49
C VAL A 248 8.07 -6.79 13.88
N LEU A 249 7.14 -7.72 14.11
CA LEU A 249 6.92 -8.31 15.44
C LEU A 249 7.94 -9.36 15.85
N GLN A 250 8.83 -9.76 14.95
CA GLN A 250 9.86 -10.80 15.19
C GLN A 250 11.28 -10.23 15.26
N TRP A 251 11.46 -8.92 15.10
CA TRP A 251 12.79 -8.35 15.21
C TRP A 251 13.29 -8.45 16.67
N ARG A 252 14.47 -9.04 16.82
CA ARG A 252 15.18 -9.28 18.08
C ARG A 252 16.59 -8.74 17.97
#